data_AF-A0A2V3VRL5-F1
#
_entry.id   AF-A0A2V3VRL5-F1
#
_cell.length_a   1.000
_cell.length_b   1.000
_cell.length_c   1.000
_cell.angle_alpha   90.00
_cell.angle_beta   90.00
_cell.angle_gamma   90.00
#
_symmetry.space_group_name_H-M   'P 1'
#
loop_
_entity.id
_entity.type
_entity.pdbx_description
1 polymer ?
#
loop_
_entity_poly.entity_id
_entity_poly.type
_entity_poly.pdbx_seq_one_letter_code
_entity_poly.pdbx_strand_id
1 'polypeptide(L)'
;MRSPKTYSQWMECFDRLKEGAQDEQIIQLMKQGTIEWTRGVAERMTEVLYQTIKFRIEYASDLFQKELNHSRGNEVLIAKGLLTLRNRLALMYEVAQFNAFPKEVIDSMKKVVTDYAEQTQESLEDSAKADRTGRLKMLIKNNPLTNFNHKHNDSISPEENGSADMNINREISRDNKFGQVRRRVIIR
;
A
#
# COMPACT_ATOMS: atom_id res chain seq x y z
N MET A 1 -7.30 14.56 -19.16
CA MET A 1 -7.16 15.22 -17.84
C MET A 1 -5.74 15.75 -17.71
N ARG A 2 -5.52 16.91 -17.08
CA ARG A 2 -4.18 17.52 -16.89
C ARG A 2 -3.67 17.22 -15.48
N SER A 3 -2.37 17.34 -15.25
CA SER A 3 -1.76 17.18 -13.92
C SER A 3 -2.41 18.16 -12.92
N PRO A 4 -2.81 17.70 -11.71
CA PRO A 4 -3.61 18.49 -10.80
C PRO A 4 -2.77 19.60 -10.15
N LYS A 5 -3.32 20.83 -10.14
CA LYS A 5 -2.69 22.02 -9.54
C LYS A 5 -3.53 22.68 -8.46
N THR A 6 -4.81 22.34 -8.39
CA THR A 6 -5.79 22.91 -7.47
C THR A 6 -6.43 21.80 -6.65
N TYR A 7 -6.96 22.14 -5.48
CA TYR A 7 -7.63 21.18 -4.59
C TYR A 7 -8.73 20.38 -5.31
N SER A 8 -9.59 21.03 -6.10
CA SER A 8 -10.66 20.35 -6.83
C SER A 8 -10.15 19.34 -7.86
N GLN A 9 -9.05 19.65 -8.56
CA GLN A 9 -8.42 18.72 -9.50
C GLN A 9 -7.82 17.51 -8.79
N TRP A 10 -7.25 17.71 -7.60
CA TRP A 10 -6.80 16.60 -6.77
C TRP A 10 -7.95 15.72 -6.29
N MET A 11 -9.09 16.31 -5.91
CA MET A 11 -10.29 15.54 -5.54
C MET A 11 -10.78 14.68 -6.71
N GLU A 12 -10.83 15.24 -7.92
CA GLU A 12 -11.20 14.49 -9.13
C GLU A 12 -10.24 13.30 -9.36
N CYS A 13 -8.93 13.49 -9.16
CA CYS A 13 -7.97 12.39 -9.23
C CYS A 13 -8.28 11.30 -8.21
N PHE A 14 -8.55 11.67 -6.95
CA PHE A 14 -8.85 10.69 -5.90
C PHE A 14 -10.14 9.91 -6.15
N ASP A 15 -11.18 10.58 -6.64
CA ASP A 15 -12.45 9.93 -6.97
C ASP A 15 -12.27 8.92 -8.12
N ARG A 16 -11.57 9.31 -9.19
CA ARG A 16 -11.22 8.39 -10.29
C ARG A 16 -10.31 7.25 -9.83
N LEU A 17 -9.38 7.52 -8.91
CA LEU A 17 -8.55 6.48 -8.32
C LEU A 17 -9.40 5.50 -7.51
N LYS A 18 -10.47 5.92 -6.83
CA LYS A 18 -11.41 5.01 -6.15
C LYS A 18 -12.20 4.15 -7.14
N GLU A 19 -12.57 4.68 -8.30
CA GLU A 19 -13.30 3.93 -9.35
C GLU A 19 -12.45 2.80 -9.97
N GLY A 20 -11.13 3.02 -10.11
CA GLY A 20 -10.17 1.97 -10.44
C GLY A 20 -10.07 1.50 -11.89
N ALA A 21 -10.64 2.24 -12.83
CA ALA A 21 -10.59 1.89 -14.25
C ALA A 21 -9.27 2.31 -14.94
N GLN A 22 -8.56 3.33 -14.43
CA GLN A 22 -7.44 3.97 -15.13
C GLN A 22 -6.27 4.31 -14.18
N ASP A 23 -5.98 3.44 -13.22
CA ASP A 23 -5.03 3.72 -12.13
C ASP A 23 -3.68 4.23 -12.61
N GLU A 24 -3.04 3.54 -13.56
CA GLU A 24 -1.72 3.92 -14.07
C GLU A 24 -1.75 5.35 -14.64
N GLN A 25 -2.75 5.67 -15.45
CA GLN A 25 -2.88 6.99 -16.06
C GLN A 25 -3.11 8.07 -15.00
N ILE A 26 -3.98 7.83 -14.04
CA ILE A 26 -4.29 8.78 -12.96
C ILE A 26 -3.08 8.99 -12.05
N ILE A 27 -2.38 7.91 -11.68
CA ILE A 27 -1.17 7.96 -10.86
C ILE A 27 -0.08 8.77 -11.57
N GLN A 28 0.14 8.56 -12.87
CA GLN A 28 1.11 9.35 -13.64
C GLN A 28 0.75 10.84 -13.69
N LEU A 29 -0.54 11.18 -13.81
CA LEU A 29 -1.00 12.57 -13.74
C LEU A 29 -0.77 13.18 -12.36
N MET A 30 -1.11 12.46 -11.28
CA MET A 30 -0.93 12.93 -9.90
C MET A 30 0.55 13.10 -9.53
N LYS A 31 1.45 12.23 -10.02
CA LYS A 31 2.90 12.36 -9.84
C LYS A 31 3.46 13.69 -10.33
N GLN A 32 2.87 14.23 -11.39
CA GLN A 32 3.26 15.52 -11.99
C GLN A 32 2.47 16.69 -11.39
N GLY A 33 1.58 16.42 -10.45
CA GLY A 33 0.76 17.42 -9.78
C GLY A 33 1.57 18.28 -8.81
N THR A 34 1.03 19.45 -8.51
CA THR A 34 1.56 20.36 -7.51
C THR A 34 0.42 20.85 -6.64
N ILE A 35 0.67 21.10 -5.36
CA ILE A 35 -0.34 21.72 -4.49
C ILE A 35 0.35 22.52 -3.38
N GLU A 36 -0.24 23.66 -3.05
CA GLU A 36 0.19 24.45 -1.91
C GLU A 36 -0.42 23.91 -0.62
N TRP A 37 0.43 23.57 0.35
CA TRP A 37 0.05 22.99 1.63
C TRP A 37 -0.32 24.05 2.66
N THR A 38 -1.39 24.80 2.37
CA THR A 38 -1.94 25.78 3.31
C THR A 38 -2.79 25.11 4.40
N ARG A 39 -2.91 25.77 5.55
CA ARG A 39 -3.76 25.32 6.66
C ARG A 39 -5.19 25.11 6.17
N GLY A 40 -5.77 23.93 6.45
CA GLY A 40 -7.09 23.53 5.97
C GLY A 40 -7.08 22.72 4.67
N VAL A 41 -6.26 23.08 3.68
CA VAL A 41 -6.03 22.23 2.50
C VAL A 41 -5.23 20.99 2.91
N ALA A 42 -4.17 21.17 3.69
CA ALA A 42 -3.33 20.09 4.19
C ALA A 42 -4.12 19.01 4.93
N GLU A 43 -4.98 19.41 5.87
CA GLU A 43 -5.78 18.48 6.69
C GLU A 43 -6.76 17.67 5.82
N ARG A 44 -7.49 18.34 4.92
CA ARG A 44 -8.45 17.67 4.04
C ARG A 44 -7.78 16.77 3.00
N MET A 45 -6.68 17.24 2.41
CA MET A 45 -5.90 16.46 1.46
C MET A 45 -5.35 15.18 2.09
N THR A 46 -4.83 15.29 3.32
CA THR A 46 -4.31 14.14 4.06
C THR A 46 -5.44 13.13 4.36
N GLU A 47 -6.60 13.61 4.82
CA GLU A 47 -7.76 12.76 5.09
C GLU A 47 -8.23 12.05 3.82
N VAL A 48 -8.39 12.77 2.70
CA VAL A 48 -8.85 12.17 1.44
C VAL A 48 -7.84 11.18 0.87
N LEU A 49 -6.54 11.47 0.97
CA LEU A 49 -5.47 10.55 0.59
C LEU A 49 -5.55 9.26 1.40
N TYR A 50 -5.66 9.37 2.73
CA TYR A 50 -5.81 8.23 3.62
C TYR A 50 -7.05 7.41 3.26
N GLN A 51 -8.22 8.03 3.13
CA GLN A 51 -9.47 7.33 2.80
C GLN A 51 -9.39 6.65 1.44
N THR A 52 -8.70 7.25 0.46
CA THR A 52 -8.51 6.65 -0.86
C THR A 52 -7.62 5.42 -0.79
N ILE A 53 -6.46 5.52 -0.15
CA ILE A 53 -5.54 4.38 0.06
C ILE A 53 -6.26 3.25 0.81
N LYS A 54 -6.92 3.58 1.92
CA LYS A 54 -7.67 2.62 2.74
C LYS A 54 -8.75 1.92 1.92
N PHE A 55 -9.60 2.67 1.22
CA PHE A 55 -10.67 2.10 0.40
C PHE A 55 -10.12 1.11 -0.63
N ARG A 56 -9.04 1.48 -1.32
CA ARG A 56 -8.42 0.67 -2.37
C ARG A 56 -7.78 -0.61 -1.83
N ILE A 57 -7.14 -0.52 -0.66
CA ILE A 57 -6.57 -1.68 0.04
C ILE A 57 -7.68 -2.63 0.49
N GLU A 58 -8.74 -2.10 1.11
CA GLU A 58 -9.88 -2.92 1.57
C GLU A 58 -10.60 -3.60 0.40
N TYR A 59 -10.82 -2.88 -0.70
CA TYR A 59 -11.38 -3.45 -1.92
C TYR A 59 -10.50 -4.56 -2.51
N ALA A 60 -9.18 -4.35 -2.55
CA ALA A 60 -8.23 -5.36 -2.99
C ALA A 60 -8.27 -6.61 -2.12
N SER A 61 -8.40 -6.44 -0.80
CA SER A 61 -8.55 -7.50 0.19
C SER A 61 -9.80 -8.34 -0.06
N ASP A 62 -10.94 -7.67 -0.28
CA ASP A 62 -12.22 -8.34 -0.48
C ASP A 62 -12.22 -9.17 -1.76
N LEU A 63 -11.61 -8.66 -2.82
CA LEU A 63 -11.41 -9.41 -4.06
C LEU A 63 -10.49 -10.60 -3.84
N PHE A 64 -9.37 -10.42 -3.14
CA PHE A 64 -8.45 -11.50 -2.85
C PHE A 64 -9.11 -12.60 -2.00
N GLN A 65 -9.86 -12.25 -0.96
CA GLN A 65 -10.60 -13.21 -0.13
C GLN A 65 -11.63 -13.99 -0.96
N LYS A 66 -12.31 -13.32 -1.91
CA LYS A 66 -13.21 -14.00 -2.85
C LYS A 66 -12.43 -14.97 -3.73
N GLU A 67 -11.30 -14.57 -4.31
CA GLU A 67 -10.46 -15.45 -5.14
C GLU A 67 -9.94 -16.67 -4.36
N LEU A 68 -9.50 -16.47 -3.12
CA LEU A 68 -9.09 -17.55 -2.22
C LEU A 68 -10.22 -18.56 -2.00
N ASN A 69 -11.43 -18.09 -1.68
CA ASN A 69 -12.59 -18.97 -1.48
C ASN A 69 -12.95 -19.77 -2.76
N HIS A 70 -12.75 -19.17 -3.95
CA HIS A 70 -13.00 -19.84 -5.23
C HIS A 70 -11.87 -20.78 -5.65
N SER A 71 -10.65 -20.60 -5.13
CA SER A 71 -9.49 -21.41 -5.49
C SER A 71 -9.63 -22.88 -5.09
N ARG A 72 -10.43 -23.19 -4.05
CA ARG A 72 -10.63 -24.55 -3.50
C ARG A 72 -9.30 -25.28 -3.23
N GLY A 73 -8.29 -24.55 -2.74
CA GLY A 73 -6.97 -25.10 -2.46
C GLY A 73 -6.05 -25.24 -3.68
N ASN A 74 -6.43 -24.74 -4.86
CA ASN A 74 -5.56 -24.71 -6.02
C ASN A 74 -4.42 -23.71 -5.81
N GLU A 75 -3.21 -24.25 -5.62
CA GLU A 75 -1.99 -23.48 -5.32
C GLU A 75 -1.68 -22.41 -6.38
N VAL A 76 -1.92 -22.69 -7.67
CA VAL A 76 -1.68 -21.73 -8.76
C VAL A 76 -2.61 -20.52 -8.64
N LEU A 77 -3.88 -20.75 -8.32
CA LEU A 77 -4.85 -19.66 -8.14
C LEU A 77 -4.55 -18.85 -6.88
N ILE A 78 -4.12 -19.50 -5.80
CA ILE A 78 -3.71 -18.83 -4.56
C ILE A 78 -2.48 -17.95 -4.82
N ALA A 79 -1.44 -18.48 -5.48
CA ALA A 79 -0.24 -17.72 -5.84
C ALA A 79 -0.58 -16.49 -6.71
N LYS A 80 -1.46 -16.68 -7.71
CA LYS A 80 -1.93 -15.58 -8.56
C LYS A 80 -2.68 -14.51 -7.77
N GLY A 81 -3.53 -14.90 -6.82
CA GLY A 81 -4.21 -13.98 -5.92
C GLY A 81 -3.23 -13.18 -5.05
N LEU A 82 -2.22 -13.84 -4.47
CA LEU A 82 -1.16 -13.20 -3.68
C LEU A 82 -0.38 -12.18 -4.52
N LEU A 83 0.01 -12.54 -5.74
CA LEU A 83 0.68 -11.63 -6.67
C LEU A 83 -0.20 -10.42 -7.01
N THR A 84 -1.48 -10.65 -7.26
CA THR A 84 -2.44 -9.59 -7.59
C THR A 84 -2.61 -8.61 -6.42
N LEU A 85 -2.76 -9.13 -5.20
CA LEU A 85 -2.84 -8.30 -4.00
C LEU A 85 -1.53 -7.51 -3.79
N ARG A 86 -0.37 -8.15 -3.92
CA ARG A 86 0.93 -7.50 -3.80
C ARG A 86 1.10 -6.34 -4.77
N ASN A 87 0.71 -6.52 -6.04
CA ASN A 87 0.77 -5.46 -7.04
C ASN A 87 -0.16 -4.28 -6.71
N ARG A 88 -1.35 -4.55 -6.15
CA ARG A 88 -2.28 -3.49 -5.70
C ARG A 88 -1.72 -2.72 -4.50
N LEU A 89 -1.04 -3.39 -3.57
CA LEU A 89 -0.33 -2.73 -2.46
C LEU A 89 0.81 -1.85 -2.99
N ALA A 90 1.58 -2.33 -3.96
CA ALA A 90 2.64 -1.55 -4.61
C ALA A 90 2.12 -0.26 -5.22
N LEU A 91 0.99 -0.30 -5.93
CA LEU A 91 0.34 0.89 -6.50
C LEU A 91 -0.08 1.89 -5.42
N MET A 92 -0.68 1.43 -4.31
CA MET A 92 -1.07 2.33 -3.23
C MET A 92 0.13 2.92 -2.49
N TYR A 93 1.22 2.18 -2.39
CA TYR A 93 2.49 2.70 -1.86
C TYR A 93 3.12 3.74 -2.79
N GLU A 94 2.96 3.61 -4.11
CA GLU A 94 3.34 4.62 -5.09
C GLU A 94 2.52 5.91 -4.93
N VAL A 95 1.21 5.77 -4.72
CA VAL A 95 0.32 6.92 -4.44
C VAL A 95 0.73 7.66 -3.17
N ALA A 96 1.13 6.94 -2.13
CA ALA A 96 1.52 7.52 -0.85
C ALA A 96 2.77 8.43 -0.91
N GLN A 97 3.61 8.31 -1.94
CA GLN A 97 4.95 8.91 -1.98
C GLN A 97 5.12 10.00 -3.05
N PHE A 98 4.03 10.63 -3.51
CA PHE A 98 4.15 11.71 -4.48
C PHE A 98 4.90 12.91 -3.87
N ASN A 99 5.83 13.47 -4.65
CA ASN A 99 6.63 14.63 -4.26
C ASN A 99 5.79 15.89 -3.96
N ALA A 100 4.53 15.91 -4.42
CA ALA A 100 3.58 16.95 -4.08
C ALA A 100 3.18 16.94 -2.60
N PHE A 101 3.53 15.91 -1.82
CA PHE A 101 3.13 15.74 -0.42
C PHE A 101 4.31 16.00 0.54
N PRO A 102 4.07 16.57 1.74
CA PRO A 102 5.06 16.71 2.79
C PRO A 102 5.57 15.35 3.25
N LYS A 103 6.82 15.33 3.72
CA LYS A 103 7.49 14.11 4.16
C LYS A 103 6.71 13.38 5.25
N GLU A 104 6.11 14.11 6.18
CA GLU A 104 5.36 13.55 7.30
C GLU A 104 4.10 12.82 6.83
N VAL A 105 3.43 13.37 5.81
CA VAL A 105 2.26 12.75 5.17
C VAL A 105 2.69 11.51 4.41
N ILE A 106 3.78 11.60 3.63
CA ILE A 106 4.34 10.46 2.90
C ILE A 106 4.67 9.31 3.85
N ASP A 107 5.40 9.58 4.92
CA ASP A 107 5.82 8.56 5.88
C ASP A 107 4.60 7.92 6.57
N SER A 108 3.62 8.73 6.96
CA SER A 108 2.37 8.24 7.55
C SER A 108 1.59 7.35 6.59
N MET A 109 1.42 7.75 5.33
CA MET A 109 0.67 6.98 4.34
C MET A 109 1.41 5.71 3.92
N LYS A 110 2.73 5.75 3.78
CA LYS A 110 3.55 4.55 3.55
C LYS A 110 3.38 3.55 4.69
N LYS A 111 3.38 4.03 5.94
CA LYS A 111 3.16 3.19 7.11
C LYS A 111 1.80 2.49 7.07
N VAL A 112 0.74 3.18 6.64
CA VAL A 112 -0.60 2.56 6.48
C VAL A 112 -0.56 1.35 5.53
N VAL A 113 0.12 1.47 4.39
CA VAL A 113 0.23 0.36 3.42
C VAL A 113 1.11 -0.77 3.97
N THR A 114 2.23 -0.43 4.61
CA THR A 114 3.16 -1.42 5.20
C THR A 114 2.51 -2.21 6.33
N ASP A 115 1.89 -1.52 7.30
CA ASP A 115 1.22 -2.15 8.45
C ASP A 115 0.13 -3.12 7.96
N TYR A 116 -0.61 -2.74 6.92
CA TYR A 116 -1.63 -3.60 6.32
C TYR A 116 -1.01 -4.86 5.68
N ALA A 117 0.09 -4.70 4.93
CA ALA A 117 0.78 -5.83 4.29
C ALA A 117 1.31 -6.82 5.34
N GLU A 118 1.93 -6.33 6.42
CA GLU A 118 2.44 -7.13 7.53
C GLU A 118 1.33 -7.88 8.27
N GLN A 119 0.25 -7.19 8.62
CA GLN A 119 -0.89 -7.81 9.30
C GLN A 119 -1.59 -8.87 8.43
N THR A 120 -1.69 -8.61 7.12
CA THR A 120 -2.27 -9.58 6.17
C THR A 120 -1.35 -10.78 6.01
N GLN A 121 -0.03 -10.58 5.91
CA GLN A 121 0.97 -11.64 5.86
C GLN A 121 0.86 -12.54 7.11
N GLU A 122 0.83 -11.94 8.31
CA GLU A 122 0.67 -12.68 9.57
C GLU A 122 -0.63 -13.50 9.58
N SER A 123 -1.76 -12.91 9.16
CA SER A 123 -3.05 -13.61 9.10
C SER A 123 -3.04 -14.80 8.13
N LEU A 124 -2.34 -14.68 7.00
CA LEU A 124 -2.17 -15.75 6.02
C LEU A 124 -1.29 -16.88 6.58
N GLU A 125 -0.18 -16.53 7.22
CA GLU A 125 0.73 -17.49 7.86
C GLU A 125 0.05 -18.25 9.00
N ASP A 126 -0.78 -17.56 9.79
CA ASP A 126 -1.60 -18.17 10.84
C ASP A 126 -2.62 -19.15 10.25
N SER A 127 -3.32 -18.77 9.17
CA SER A 127 -4.27 -19.65 8.49
C SER A 127 -3.59 -20.91 7.93
N ALA A 128 -2.37 -20.76 7.41
CA ALA A 128 -1.61 -21.88 6.86
C ALA A 128 -1.16 -22.91 7.91
N LYS A 129 -1.20 -22.59 9.21
CA LYS A 129 -0.89 -23.56 10.28
C LYS A 129 -1.89 -24.72 10.33
N ALA A 130 -3.11 -24.54 9.80
CA ALA A 130 -4.12 -25.59 9.72
C ALA A 130 -3.86 -26.59 8.56
N ASP A 131 -3.05 -26.22 7.57
CA ASP A 131 -2.66 -27.11 6.46
C ASP A 131 -1.58 -28.11 6.92
N ARG A 132 -1.97 -29.38 7.05
CA ARG A 132 -1.09 -30.47 7.50
C ARG A 132 0.01 -30.80 6.49
N THR A 133 -0.16 -30.43 5.22
CA THR A 133 0.83 -30.73 4.17
C THR A 133 2.01 -29.75 4.17
N GLY A 134 1.83 -28.56 4.77
CA GLY A 134 2.83 -27.49 4.80
C GLY A 134 3.04 -26.78 3.46
N ARG A 135 2.34 -27.21 2.40
CA ARG A 135 2.47 -26.62 1.05
C ARG A 135 1.97 -25.19 1.03
N LEU A 136 0.86 -24.91 1.72
CA LEU A 136 0.28 -23.57 1.79
C LEU A 136 1.23 -22.59 2.49
N LYS A 137 1.87 -23.04 3.57
CA LYS A 137 2.89 -22.26 4.29
C LYS A 137 4.08 -21.94 3.38
N MET A 138 4.56 -22.91 2.62
CA MET A 138 5.65 -22.70 1.65
C MET A 138 5.24 -21.73 0.54
N LEU A 139 4.02 -21.86 0.02
CA LEU A 139 3.47 -20.98 -1.02
C LEU A 139 3.42 -19.52 -0.58
N ILE A 140 2.91 -19.25 0.63
CA ILE A 140 2.82 -17.91 1.21
C ILE A 140 4.21 -17.32 1.44
N LYS A 141 5.15 -18.13 1.97
CA LYS A 141 6.53 -17.68 2.21
C LYS A 141 7.29 -17.36 0.91
N ASN A 142 7.00 -18.08 -0.17
CA ASN A 142 7.60 -17.83 -1.49
C ASN A 142 6.93 -16.67 -2.23
N ASN A 143 5.76 -16.22 -1.78
CA ASN A 143 5.01 -15.09 -2.34
C ASN A 143 4.66 -14.06 -1.25
N PRO A 144 5.67 -13.49 -0.55
CA PRO A 144 5.41 -12.61 0.57
C PRO A 144 4.75 -11.32 0.08
N LEU A 145 3.68 -10.91 0.78
CA LEU A 145 3.01 -9.65 0.52
C LEU A 145 3.88 -8.46 0.91
N THR A 146 4.73 -8.62 1.93
CA THR A 146 5.62 -7.57 2.47
C THR A 146 6.65 -7.05 1.48
N ASN A 147 6.95 -7.81 0.42
CA ASN A 147 7.88 -7.39 -0.64
C ASN A 147 7.22 -6.52 -1.74
N PHE A 148 6.05 -5.94 -1.48
CA PHE A 148 5.32 -5.10 -2.43
C PHE A 148 6.09 -3.85 -2.87
N ASN A 149 6.99 -3.33 -2.04
CA ASN A 149 7.78 -2.13 -2.31
C ASN A 149 9.19 -2.44 -2.86
N HIS A 150 9.55 -3.72 -3.00
CA HIS A 150 10.79 -4.12 -3.65
C HIS A 150 10.56 -3.99 -5.15
N LYS A 151 10.99 -2.86 -5.74
CA LYS A 151 11.21 -2.82 -7.19
C LYS A 151 12.12 -3.99 -7.53
N HIS A 152 11.80 -4.76 -8.57
CA HIS A 152 12.60 -5.89 -9.05
C HIS A 152 14.06 -5.42 -9.20
N ASN A 153 14.88 -5.69 -8.19
CA ASN A 153 16.28 -5.28 -8.11
C ASN A 153 17.11 -6.48 -8.59
N ASP A 154 16.80 -6.99 -9.78
CA ASP A 154 17.68 -7.91 -10.51
C ASP A 154 18.64 -7.09 -11.36
N SER A 155 19.42 -6.25 -10.67
CA SER A 155 20.61 -5.61 -11.19
C SER A 155 21.57 -5.48 -10.01
N ILE A 156 22.52 -6.41 -9.99
CA ILE A 156 23.73 -6.49 -9.17
C ILE A 156 24.20 -5.09 -8.70
N SER A 157 24.35 -4.93 -7.39
CA SER A 157 25.23 -3.91 -6.78
C SER A 157 26.30 -4.67 -5.99
N PRO A 158 27.54 -4.16 -5.86
CA PRO A 158 27.82 -3.16 -4.82
C PRO A 158 28.96 -2.18 -5.25
N GLU A 159 29.31 -1.04 -4.65
CA GLU A 159 29.26 -0.44 -3.31
C GLU A 159 29.35 1.10 -3.50
N GLU A 160 28.92 1.92 -2.54
CA GLU A 160 29.76 3.05 -2.07
C GLU A 160 29.30 3.59 -0.71
N ASN A 161 30.30 3.84 0.13
CA ASN A 161 30.26 4.26 1.54
C ASN A 161 29.98 5.76 1.70
N GLY A 162 29.46 6.17 2.87
CA GLY A 162 29.57 7.57 3.31
C GLY A 162 28.70 7.95 4.51
N SER A 163 29.32 7.98 5.70
CA SER A 163 28.78 8.52 6.96
C SER A 163 28.50 10.02 6.92
N ALA A 164 27.47 10.49 7.65
CA ALA A 164 27.52 11.70 8.48
C ALA A 164 26.29 11.80 9.39
N ASP A 165 26.56 11.90 10.69
CA ASP A 165 25.62 12.21 11.77
C ASP A 165 24.89 13.55 11.57
N MET A 166 23.62 13.64 11.99
CA MET A 166 23.25 14.69 12.94
C MET A 166 21.96 14.34 13.72
N ASN A 167 22.15 14.41 15.03
CA ASN A 167 21.22 14.18 16.10
C ASN A 167 20.26 15.37 16.24
N ILE A 168 18.94 15.16 16.10
CA ILE A 168 17.92 16.00 16.76
C ILE A 168 16.86 15.07 17.36
N ASN A 169 17.04 14.74 18.64
CA ASN A 169 15.97 14.27 19.51
C ASN A 169 15.01 15.44 19.79
N ARG A 170 13.70 15.22 19.65
CA ARG A 170 12.79 15.12 20.83
C ARG A 170 11.32 15.00 20.40
N GLU A 171 10.71 13.94 20.91
CA GLU A 171 9.34 13.88 21.43
C GLU A 171 8.21 14.50 20.59
N ILE A 172 7.68 13.75 19.63
CA ILE A 172 6.21 13.65 19.46
C ILE A 172 5.85 12.21 19.14
N SER A 173 5.83 11.37 20.18
CA SER A 173 4.89 10.26 20.21
C SER A 173 3.61 10.81 20.82
N ARG A 174 2.55 10.95 20.02
CA ARG A 174 1.14 10.87 20.45
C ARG A 174 0.22 10.96 19.24
N ASP A 175 -0.58 9.91 19.13
CA ASP A 175 -1.77 9.76 18.30
C ASP A 175 -1.54 9.44 16.82
N ASN A 176 -1.46 8.14 16.55
CA ASN A 176 -1.80 7.56 15.25
C ASN A 176 -3.27 7.91 14.92
N LYS A 177 -3.50 9.11 14.36
CA LYS A 177 -4.83 9.63 13.98
C LYS A 177 -5.53 8.75 12.94
N PHE A 178 -4.78 7.94 12.20
CA PHE A 178 -5.30 7.02 11.22
C PHE A 178 -5.47 5.64 11.87
N GLY A 179 -6.73 5.26 12.12
CA GLY A 179 -7.04 3.95 12.70
C GLY A 179 -6.43 2.81 11.88
N GLN A 180 -6.05 1.71 12.55
CA GLN A 180 -5.50 0.55 11.85
C GLN A 180 -6.52 -0.02 10.85
N VAL A 181 -6.07 -0.30 9.62
CA VAL A 181 -6.85 -1.04 8.63
C VAL A 181 -6.85 -2.51 9.04
N ARG A 182 -7.77 -2.88 9.93
CA ARG A 182 -7.87 -4.24 10.47
C ARG A 182 -8.86 -5.06 9.65
N ARG A 183 -8.36 -5.87 8.71
CA ARG A 183 -9.13 -6.99 8.15
C ARG A 183 -8.27 -8.26 8.17
N ARG A 184 -8.78 -9.32 8.81
CA ARG A 184 -8.14 -10.64 8.77
C ARG A 184 -8.51 -11.33 7.48
N VAL A 185 -7.50 -11.70 6.71
CA VAL A 185 -7.65 -12.61 5.56
C VAL A 185 -7.44 -14.04 6.07
N ILE A 186 -8.39 -14.93 5.75
CA ILE A 186 -8.38 -16.31 6.24
C ILE A 186 -8.47 -17.27 5.06
N ILE A 187 -7.58 -18.27 5.02
CA ILE A 187 -7.66 -19.38 4.07
C ILE A 187 -8.46 -20.51 4.75
N ARG A 188 -9.53 -20.97 4.10
CA ARG A 188 -10.40 -22.05 4.58
C ARG A 188 -10.17 -23.34 3.80
#